data_AF-A0A453S5Y4-F1
#
_entry.id   AF-A0A453S5Y4-F1
#
_cell.length_a   1.000
_cell.length_b   1.000
_cell.length_c   1.000
_cell.angle_alpha   90.00
_cell.angle_beta   90.00
_cell.angle_gamma   90.00
#
_symmetry.space_group_name_H-M   'P 1'
#
loop_
_entity.id
_entity.type
_entity.pdbx_description
1 polymer ?
#
loop_
_entity_poly.entity_id
_entity_poly.type
_entity_poly.pdbx_seq_one_letter_code
_entity_poly.pdbx_strand_id
1 'polypeptide(L)'
;ASEDGKLSCGYSSFKGRRPTMEDRYDVKFAKMKGQSVSLFGVFDGHAGALAAEYLKEHLLDNLIKHPQFLRNPKLALKTTFLKTDADFLESVTTPYREDGSTALAAVLVGDQIYVANVGDSRAIALKGGKAIPLSDDHKPNLKDERTRIENAGGGVSYDGFTWRVDGILAMSRAFGNRSLKNYVIAEPDIQTQIYIRHAHEE
;
A
#
# COMPACT_ATOMS: atom_id res chain seq x y z
N ALA A 1 16.67 -14.90 12.12
CA ALA A 1 16.51 -13.66 12.92
C ALA A 1 17.89 -13.19 13.34
N SER A 2 18.11 -11.90 13.57
CA SER A 2 19.36 -11.48 14.23
C SER A 2 19.42 -12.10 15.62
N GLU A 3 20.63 -12.41 16.08
CA GLU A 3 20.88 -13.06 17.38
C GLU A 3 20.37 -12.26 18.59
N ASP A 4 20.03 -10.97 18.41
CA ASP A 4 19.55 -10.08 19.47
C ASP A 4 18.03 -9.81 19.43
N GLY A 5 17.29 -10.47 18.53
CA GLY A 5 15.85 -10.25 18.38
C GLY A 5 15.47 -8.83 17.94
N LYS A 6 16.43 -8.06 17.41
CA LYS A 6 16.16 -6.75 16.78
C LYS A 6 15.72 -6.92 15.34
N LEU A 7 14.80 -6.06 14.91
CA LEU A 7 14.41 -6.00 13.51
C LEU A 7 15.54 -5.32 12.73
N SER A 8 16.08 -6.00 11.72
CA SER A 8 16.94 -5.38 10.70
C SER A 8 16.13 -5.16 9.42
N CYS A 9 16.41 -4.06 8.72
CA CYS A 9 15.80 -3.76 7.44
C CYS A 9 16.85 -3.36 6.42
N GLY A 10 16.59 -3.67 5.15
CA GLY A 10 17.32 -3.15 4.01
C GLY A 10 16.35 -2.89 2.87
N TYR A 11 16.68 -1.95 2.00
CA TYR A 11 15.91 -1.63 0.81
C TYR A 11 16.86 -1.25 -0.33
N SER A 12 16.40 -1.38 -1.56
CA SER A 12 17.08 -0.88 -2.75
C SER A 12 16.02 -0.48 -3.76
N SER A 13 16.29 0.56 -4.53
CA SER A 13 15.43 1.03 -5.60
C SER A 13 16.29 1.40 -6.80
N PHE A 14 15.86 1.01 -7.98
CA PHE A 14 16.60 1.18 -9.22
C PHE A 14 15.65 1.45 -10.38
N LYS A 15 15.86 2.55 -11.10
CA LYS A 15 15.02 2.99 -12.23
C LYS A 15 14.90 1.94 -13.34
N GLY A 16 15.93 1.12 -13.52
CA GLY A 16 15.97 0.15 -14.62
C GLY A 16 15.89 0.84 -15.98
N ARG A 17 15.06 0.27 -16.87
CA ARG A 17 14.90 0.74 -18.26
C ARG A 17 13.85 1.84 -18.42
N ARG A 18 13.19 2.28 -17.34
CA ARG A 18 12.15 3.32 -17.40
C ARG A 18 12.79 4.70 -17.62
N PRO A 19 12.09 5.63 -18.31
CA PRO A 19 12.60 6.99 -18.50
C PRO A 19 12.73 7.74 -17.17
N THR A 20 11.74 7.60 -16.29
CA THR A 20 11.62 8.22 -14.97
C THR A 20 11.63 7.18 -13.86
N MET A 21 12.00 7.59 -12.64
CA MET A 21 11.89 6.79 -11.41
C MET A 21 10.63 7.22 -10.67
N GLU A 22 9.56 6.44 -10.78
CA GLU A 22 8.25 6.77 -10.20
C GLU A 22 8.02 6.06 -8.86
N ASP A 23 8.76 4.98 -8.57
CA ASP A 23 8.64 4.29 -7.28
C ASP A 23 9.23 5.12 -6.14
N ARG A 24 8.60 4.98 -4.97
CA ARG A 24 9.07 5.47 -3.68
C ARG A 24 8.92 4.39 -2.63
N TYR A 25 9.65 4.56 -1.54
CA TYR A 25 9.49 3.75 -0.34
C TYR A 25 9.70 4.65 0.89
N ASP A 26 9.21 4.20 2.03
CA ASP A 26 9.45 4.84 3.32
C ASP A 26 9.61 3.78 4.42
N VAL A 27 10.46 4.09 5.40
CA VAL A 27 10.76 3.20 6.54
C VAL A 27 10.82 4.03 7.81
N LYS A 28 9.97 3.69 8.79
CA LYS A 28 9.93 4.38 10.07
C LYS A 28 10.04 3.40 11.24
N PHE A 29 10.85 3.78 12.22
CA PHE A 29 10.97 3.07 13.49
C PHE A 29 10.55 4.01 14.61
N ALA A 30 9.71 3.53 15.52
CA ALA A 30 9.25 4.32 16.65
C ALA A 30 9.05 3.45 17.89
N LYS A 31 8.99 4.10 19.05
CA LYS A 31 8.55 3.49 20.30
C LYS A 31 7.33 4.25 20.80
N MET A 32 6.19 3.57 20.91
CA MET A 32 4.92 4.18 21.30
C MET A 32 4.32 3.41 22.48
N LYS A 33 4.05 4.12 23.59
CA LYS A 33 3.49 3.51 24.82
C LYS A 33 4.22 2.22 25.26
N GLY A 34 5.56 2.22 25.14
CA GLY A 34 6.39 1.07 25.49
C GLY A 34 6.52 -0.01 24.41
N GLN A 35 5.72 0.03 23.34
CA GLN A 35 5.78 -0.90 22.22
C GLN A 35 6.71 -0.40 21.12
N SER A 36 7.54 -1.29 20.59
CA SER A 36 8.27 -1.03 19.34
C SER A 36 7.31 -1.11 18.16
N VAL A 37 7.39 -0.10 17.29
CA VAL A 37 6.61 0.02 16.08
C VAL A 37 7.57 0.17 14.91
N SER A 38 7.31 -0.58 13.83
CA SER A 38 8.06 -0.45 12.57
C SER A 38 7.09 -0.39 11.42
N LEU A 39 7.26 0.59 10.54
CA LEU A 39 6.42 0.83 9.38
C LEU A 39 7.28 0.79 8.12
N PHE A 40 6.79 0.12 7.10
CA PHE A 40 7.42 0.00 5.80
C PHE A 40 6.39 0.33 4.74
N GLY A 41 6.73 1.20 3.80
CA GLY A 41 5.89 1.61 2.68
C GLY A 41 6.60 1.38 1.35
N VAL A 42 5.88 0.84 0.37
CA VAL A 42 6.31 0.76 -1.03
C VAL A 42 5.20 1.35 -1.90
N PHE A 43 5.57 2.27 -2.77
CA PHE A 43 4.66 3.07 -3.60
C PHE A 43 5.15 3.02 -5.04
N ASP A 44 4.49 2.24 -5.89
CA ASP A 44 4.76 2.20 -7.34
C ASP A 44 3.94 3.30 -8.01
N GLY A 45 4.60 4.31 -8.58
CA GLY A 45 3.95 5.46 -9.20
C GLY A 45 3.63 5.22 -10.67
N HIS A 46 2.56 5.84 -11.16
CA HIS A 46 2.19 5.80 -12.58
C HIS A 46 1.61 7.14 -13.05
N ALA A 47 1.82 7.42 -14.34
CA ALA A 47 1.48 8.70 -14.97
C ALA A 47 2.18 9.91 -14.33
N GLY A 48 3.32 9.67 -13.67
CA GLY A 48 4.08 10.64 -12.90
C GLY A 48 4.41 10.14 -11.50
N ALA A 49 5.33 10.82 -10.83
CA ALA A 49 5.85 10.42 -9.52
C ALA A 49 5.19 11.13 -8.33
N LEU A 50 4.26 12.07 -8.57
CA LEU A 50 3.80 12.97 -7.50
C LEU A 50 2.95 12.25 -6.47
N ALA A 51 2.09 11.32 -6.89
CA ALA A 51 1.31 10.50 -5.97
C ALA A 51 2.23 9.67 -5.07
N ALA A 52 3.22 8.99 -5.65
CA ALA A 52 4.17 8.18 -4.89
C ALA A 52 5.04 9.03 -3.94
N GLU A 53 5.47 10.22 -4.36
CA GLU A 53 6.21 11.17 -3.50
C GLU A 53 5.34 11.65 -2.33
N TYR A 54 4.08 12.02 -2.60
CA TYR A 54 3.15 12.44 -1.57
C TYR A 54 2.92 11.33 -0.53
N LEU A 55 2.77 10.08 -0.97
CA LEU A 55 2.61 8.94 -0.05
C LEU A 55 3.85 8.72 0.82
N LYS A 56 5.05 8.83 0.25
CA LYS A 56 6.30 8.76 1.00
C LYS A 56 6.40 9.85 2.07
N GLU A 57 5.94 11.06 1.76
CA GLU A 57 6.02 12.19 2.70
C GLU A 57 4.92 12.17 3.78
N HIS A 58 3.76 11.56 3.50
CA HIS A 58 2.58 11.75 4.34
C HIS A 58 1.96 10.46 4.90
N LEU A 59 1.95 9.34 4.15
CA LEU A 59 1.10 8.20 4.52
C LEU A 59 1.48 7.58 5.87
N LEU A 60 2.75 7.23 6.05
CA LEU A 60 3.21 6.60 7.29
C LEU A 60 3.26 7.60 8.47
N ASP A 61 3.51 8.89 8.19
CA ASP A 61 3.48 9.96 9.20
C ASP A 61 2.06 10.27 9.69
N ASN A 62 1.07 10.24 8.80
CA ASN A 62 -0.34 10.34 9.17
C ASN A 62 -0.78 9.12 9.97
N LEU A 63 -0.31 7.93 9.59
CA LEU A 63 -0.68 6.68 10.25
C LEU A 63 -0.16 6.61 11.69
N ILE A 64 1.11 6.94 11.92
CA ILE A 64 1.70 6.87 13.26
C ILE A 64 1.07 7.90 14.23
N LYS A 65 0.57 9.02 13.70
CA LYS A 65 -0.14 10.05 14.46
C LYS A 65 -1.63 9.72 14.67
N HIS A 66 -2.16 8.70 14.01
CA HIS A 66 -3.58 8.38 14.07
C HIS A 66 -3.99 7.96 15.49
N PRO A 67 -5.07 8.53 16.07
CA PRO A 67 -5.43 8.29 17.47
C PRO A 67 -5.82 6.83 17.77
N GLN A 68 -6.28 6.10 16.75
CA GLN A 68 -6.59 4.67 16.87
C GLN A 68 -5.39 3.76 16.51
N PHE A 69 -4.21 4.30 16.17
CA PHE A 69 -3.11 3.50 15.62
C PHE A 69 -2.77 2.27 16.47
N LEU A 70 -2.58 2.43 17.79
CA LEU A 70 -2.30 1.29 18.68
C LEU A 70 -3.54 0.53 19.15
N ARG A 71 -4.72 1.17 19.15
CA ARG A 71 -5.96 0.58 19.70
C ARG A 71 -6.70 -0.27 18.66
N ASN A 72 -6.71 0.20 17.42
CA ASN A 72 -7.34 -0.43 16.28
C ASN A 72 -6.53 -0.11 15.01
N PRO A 73 -5.39 -0.80 14.80
CA PRO A 73 -4.51 -0.56 13.65
C PRO A 73 -5.21 -0.73 12.30
N LYS A 74 -6.18 -1.67 12.18
CA LYS A 74 -6.97 -1.86 10.96
C LYS A 74 -7.80 -0.63 10.61
N LEU A 75 -8.51 -0.08 11.60
CA LEU A 75 -9.27 1.15 11.40
C LEU A 75 -8.34 2.30 11.02
N ALA A 76 -7.22 2.47 11.76
CA ALA A 76 -6.25 3.51 11.49
C ALA A 76 -5.67 3.42 10.07
N LEU A 77 -5.30 2.22 9.61
CA LEU A 77 -4.83 1.97 8.25
C LEU A 77 -5.90 2.39 7.22
N LYS A 78 -7.13 1.88 7.35
CA LYS A 78 -8.22 2.21 6.42
C LYS A 78 -8.49 3.71 6.35
N THR A 79 -8.66 4.39 7.50
CA THR A 79 -8.97 5.82 7.53
C THR A 79 -7.81 6.69 7.08
N THR A 80 -6.56 6.34 7.44
CA THR A 80 -5.38 7.06 6.98
C THR A 80 -5.19 6.94 5.46
N PHE A 81 -5.41 5.77 4.87
CA PHE A 81 -5.31 5.58 3.41
C PHE A 81 -6.33 6.47 2.68
N LEU A 82 -7.61 6.37 3.08
CA LEU A 82 -8.67 7.18 2.47
C LEU A 82 -8.45 8.68 2.66
N LYS A 83 -8.01 9.11 3.84
CA LYS A 83 -7.74 10.53 4.12
C LYS A 83 -6.54 11.05 3.33
N THR A 84 -5.45 10.28 3.27
CA THR A 84 -4.23 10.68 2.54
C THR A 84 -4.48 10.79 1.04
N ASP A 85 -5.33 9.91 0.48
CA ASP A 85 -5.77 10.01 -0.92
C ASP A 85 -6.60 11.27 -1.18
N ALA A 86 -7.56 11.58 -0.31
CA ALA A 86 -8.34 12.82 -0.41
C ALA A 86 -7.42 14.06 -0.31
N ASP A 87 -6.48 14.07 0.63
CA ASP A 87 -5.53 15.17 0.81
C ASP A 87 -4.61 15.33 -0.42
N PHE A 88 -4.15 14.23 -1.02
CA PHE A 88 -3.40 14.26 -2.27
C PHE A 88 -4.23 14.89 -3.39
N LEU A 89 -5.46 14.41 -3.61
CA LEU A 89 -6.37 14.96 -4.62
C LEU A 89 -6.73 16.43 -4.36
N GLU A 90 -6.77 16.90 -3.12
CA GLU A 90 -7.00 18.32 -2.82
C GLU A 90 -5.74 19.17 -3.08
N SER A 91 -4.54 18.63 -2.81
CA SER A 91 -3.26 19.32 -3.02
C SER A 91 -2.91 19.53 -4.50
N VAL A 92 -3.40 18.66 -5.39
CA VAL A 92 -3.14 18.75 -6.84
C VAL A 92 -4.11 19.74 -7.48
N THR A 93 -3.63 20.97 -7.72
CA THR A 93 -4.42 22.07 -8.32
C THR A 93 -4.60 21.97 -9.84
N THR A 94 -3.89 21.04 -10.50
CA THR A 94 -3.97 20.83 -11.95
C THR A 94 -5.08 19.82 -12.27
N PRO A 95 -6.17 20.24 -12.95
CA PRO A 95 -7.38 19.41 -13.08
C PRO A 95 -7.20 18.18 -13.97
N TYR A 96 -6.20 18.18 -14.86
CA TYR A 96 -5.93 17.10 -15.81
C TYR A 96 -4.82 16.15 -15.35
N ARG A 97 -4.36 16.28 -14.10
CA ARG A 97 -3.28 15.46 -13.59
C ARG A 97 -3.82 14.11 -13.11
N GLU A 98 -3.28 13.05 -13.72
CA GLU A 98 -3.69 11.66 -13.49
C GLU A 98 -2.63 10.83 -12.76
N ASP A 99 -1.61 11.49 -12.17
CA ASP A 99 -0.64 10.86 -11.27
C ASP A 99 -1.40 9.96 -10.29
N GLY A 100 -0.94 8.72 -10.18
CA GLY A 100 -1.45 7.75 -9.23
C GLY A 100 -0.34 6.86 -8.72
N SER A 101 -0.67 6.07 -7.72
CA SER A 101 0.30 5.14 -7.15
C SER A 101 -0.39 3.95 -6.48
N THR A 102 0.28 2.80 -6.51
CA THR A 102 0.01 1.72 -5.56
C THR A 102 0.46 2.15 -4.16
N ALA A 103 -0.08 1.51 -3.13
CA ALA A 103 0.46 1.64 -1.78
C ALA A 103 0.38 0.31 -1.03
N LEU A 104 1.56 -0.19 -0.66
CA LEU A 104 1.71 -1.33 0.22
C LEU A 104 2.35 -0.85 1.51
N ALA A 105 1.64 -0.97 2.63
CA ALA A 105 2.14 -0.64 3.96
C ALA A 105 2.18 -1.87 4.85
N ALA A 106 3.36 -2.23 5.35
CA ALA A 106 3.55 -3.25 6.37
C ALA A 106 3.87 -2.59 7.72
N VAL A 107 3.07 -2.89 8.74
CA VAL A 107 3.14 -2.27 10.06
C VAL A 107 3.30 -3.36 11.11
N LEU A 108 4.44 -3.38 11.78
CA LEU A 108 4.72 -4.24 12.92
C LEU A 108 4.47 -3.46 14.21
N VAL A 109 3.51 -3.91 15.01
CA VAL A 109 3.25 -3.39 16.36
C VAL A 109 3.48 -4.53 17.34
N GLY A 110 4.55 -4.45 18.14
CA GLY A 110 4.95 -5.56 19.01
C GLY A 110 5.34 -6.80 18.20
N ASP A 111 4.52 -7.85 18.28
CA ASP A 111 4.66 -9.12 17.58
C ASP A 111 3.61 -9.31 16.46
N GLN A 112 2.77 -8.31 16.19
CA GLN A 112 1.71 -8.41 15.20
C GLN A 112 2.02 -7.56 13.97
N ILE A 113 1.95 -8.18 12.79
CA ILE A 113 2.11 -7.49 11.51
C ILE A 113 0.75 -7.28 10.85
N TYR A 114 0.53 -6.06 10.39
CA TYR A 114 -0.61 -5.63 9.59
C TYR A 114 -0.09 -5.23 8.22
N VAL A 115 -0.69 -5.76 7.16
CA VAL A 115 -0.34 -5.39 5.79
C VAL A 115 -1.57 -4.81 5.13
N ALA A 116 -1.49 -3.54 4.74
CA ALA A 116 -2.51 -2.84 3.97
C ALA A 116 -2.03 -2.70 2.52
N ASN A 117 -2.83 -3.15 1.55
CA ASN A 117 -2.51 -3.08 0.14
C ASN A 117 -3.56 -2.28 -0.64
N VAL A 118 -3.09 -1.43 -1.56
CA VAL A 118 -3.85 -0.76 -2.61
C VAL A 118 -3.05 -0.90 -3.91
N GLY A 119 -3.53 -1.70 -4.85
CA GLY A 119 -2.90 -1.87 -6.16
C GLY A 119 -2.24 -3.25 -6.28
N ASP A 120 -1.20 -3.36 -7.09
CA ASP A 120 -0.53 -4.62 -7.42
C ASP A 120 0.94 -4.71 -6.97
N SER A 121 1.35 -3.81 -6.08
CA SER A 121 2.49 -4.07 -5.19
C SER A 121 2.18 -5.24 -4.25
N ARG A 122 3.20 -5.97 -3.77
CA ARG A 122 3.01 -7.21 -3.02
C ARG A 122 3.93 -7.39 -1.82
N ALA A 123 3.35 -7.82 -0.69
CA ALA A 123 4.07 -8.28 0.49
C ALA A 123 4.07 -9.81 0.60
N ILE A 124 5.22 -10.37 0.94
CA ILE A 124 5.41 -11.81 1.18
C ILE A 124 6.25 -11.97 2.46
N ALA A 125 5.87 -12.91 3.31
CA ALA A 125 6.69 -13.37 4.43
C ALA A 125 7.35 -14.71 4.10
N LEU A 126 8.58 -14.91 4.58
CA LEU A 126 9.24 -16.21 4.56
C LEU A 126 9.22 -16.80 5.97
N LYS A 127 8.55 -17.95 6.16
CA LYS A 127 8.51 -18.66 7.45
C LYS A 127 8.77 -20.15 7.25
N GLY A 128 9.78 -20.68 7.93
CA GLY A 128 10.15 -22.10 7.82
C GLY A 128 10.47 -22.53 6.37
N GLY A 129 11.13 -21.66 5.61
CA GLY A 129 11.44 -21.90 4.19
C GLY A 129 10.24 -21.78 3.23
N LYS A 130 9.05 -21.42 3.71
CA LYS A 130 7.85 -21.25 2.87
C LYS A 130 7.51 -19.78 2.69
N ALA A 131 7.25 -19.39 1.45
CA ALA A 131 6.71 -18.08 1.10
C ALA A 131 5.21 -18.05 1.43
N ILE A 132 4.80 -17.05 2.19
CA ILE A 132 3.41 -16.82 2.63
C ILE A 132 3.01 -15.44 2.11
N PRO A 133 2.02 -15.33 1.21
CA PRO A 133 1.52 -14.04 0.76
C PRO A 133 0.90 -13.30 1.95
N LEU A 134 1.19 -12.00 2.06
CA LEU A 134 0.58 -11.11 3.07
C LEU A 134 -0.33 -10.04 2.43
N SER A 135 -0.53 -10.11 1.12
CA SER A 135 -1.40 -9.23 0.34
C SER A 135 -1.83 -9.93 -0.93
N ASP A 136 -2.98 -9.53 -1.47
CA ASP A 136 -3.46 -9.92 -2.79
C ASP A 136 -3.43 -8.71 -3.73
N ASP A 137 -3.02 -8.93 -4.99
CA ASP A 137 -3.00 -7.86 -5.99
C ASP A 137 -4.41 -7.45 -6.40
N HIS A 138 -4.65 -6.16 -6.53
CA HIS A 138 -5.91 -5.61 -6.98
C HIS A 138 -5.97 -5.50 -8.51
N LYS A 139 -6.43 -6.56 -9.18
CA LYS A 139 -6.55 -6.63 -10.64
C LYS A 139 -7.99 -6.41 -11.12
N PRO A 140 -8.22 -5.69 -12.24
CA PRO A 140 -9.56 -5.37 -12.72
C PRO A 140 -10.46 -6.57 -13.03
N ASN A 141 -9.90 -7.74 -13.34
CA ASN A 141 -10.65 -8.95 -13.68
C ASN A 141 -11.02 -9.83 -12.48
N LEU A 142 -10.60 -9.47 -11.27
CA LEU A 142 -11.08 -10.17 -10.07
C LEU A 142 -12.57 -9.91 -9.90
N LYS A 143 -13.33 -10.95 -9.56
CA LYS A 143 -14.80 -10.91 -9.55
C LYS A 143 -15.34 -9.72 -8.75
N ASP A 144 -14.88 -9.55 -7.52
CA ASP A 144 -15.39 -8.52 -6.62
C ASP A 144 -14.97 -7.11 -7.06
N GLU A 145 -13.73 -6.97 -7.56
CA GLU A 145 -13.23 -5.70 -8.11
C GLU A 145 -13.98 -5.30 -9.37
N ARG A 146 -14.19 -6.24 -10.29
CA ARG A 146 -14.94 -6.03 -11.53
C ARG A 146 -16.37 -5.60 -11.23
N THR A 147 -17.07 -6.35 -10.35
CA THR A 147 -18.44 -6.02 -9.95
C THR A 147 -18.50 -4.63 -9.30
N ARG A 148 -17.54 -4.28 -8.43
CA ARG A 148 -17.47 -2.95 -7.82
C ARG A 148 -17.29 -1.85 -8.86
N ILE A 149 -16.41 -2.05 -9.84
CA ILE A 149 -16.14 -1.07 -10.90
C ILE A 149 -17.37 -0.88 -11.79
N GLU A 150 -17.96 -1.97 -12.28
CA GLU A 150 -19.11 -1.95 -13.19
C GLU A 150 -20.36 -1.34 -12.51
N ASN A 151 -20.60 -1.67 -11.23
CA ASN A 151 -21.70 -1.07 -10.46
C ASN A 151 -21.53 0.44 -10.21
N ALA A 152 -20.28 0.92 -10.18
CA ALA A 152 -19.96 2.33 -10.04
C ALA A 152 -19.88 3.07 -11.40
N GLY A 153 -20.23 2.39 -12.50
CA GLY A 153 -20.34 2.97 -13.84
C GLY A 153 -19.05 2.93 -14.67
N GLY A 154 -17.98 2.30 -14.17
CA GLY A 154 -16.74 2.08 -14.94
C GLY A 154 -16.81 0.81 -15.79
N GLY A 155 -15.94 0.69 -16.77
CA GLY A 155 -15.77 -0.49 -17.61
C GLY A 155 -14.53 -1.30 -17.26
N VAL A 156 -14.59 -2.62 -17.48
CA VAL A 156 -13.42 -3.51 -17.44
C VAL A 156 -13.24 -4.16 -18.80
N SER A 157 -12.10 -3.89 -19.45
CA SER A 157 -11.78 -4.38 -20.79
C SER A 157 -10.39 -5.02 -20.83
N TYR A 158 -10.19 -5.95 -21.76
CA TYR A 158 -8.90 -6.57 -22.04
C TYR A 158 -8.29 -5.94 -23.29
N ASP A 159 -7.08 -5.41 -23.19
CA ASP A 159 -6.41 -4.69 -24.30
C ASP A 159 -5.59 -5.61 -25.23
N GLY A 160 -5.66 -6.92 -25.02
CA GLY A 160 -4.80 -7.91 -25.69
C GLY A 160 -3.58 -8.35 -24.87
N PHE A 161 -3.26 -7.66 -23.77
CA PHE A 161 -2.16 -7.99 -22.87
C PHE A 161 -2.63 -8.09 -21.41
N THR A 162 -3.37 -7.10 -20.92
CA THR A 162 -3.85 -7.02 -19.53
C THR A 162 -5.29 -6.50 -19.46
N TRP A 163 -5.95 -6.82 -18.35
CA TRP A 163 -7.23 -6.22 -17.99
C TRP A 163 -7.02 -4.80 -17.49
N ARG A 164 -7.91 -3.89 -17.89
CA ARG A 164 -7.86 -2.47 -17.56
C ARG A 164 -9.22 -1.93 -17.16
N VAL A 165 -9.20 -0.96 -16.25
CA VAL A 165 -10.32 -0.08 -15.94
C VAL A 165 -10.40 0.99 -17.02
N ASP A 166 -11.53 1.06 -17.72
CA ASP A 166 -11.79 1.96 -18.87
C ASP A 166 -10.71 1.96 -19.95
N GLY A 167 -10.02 0.83 -20.14
CA GLY A 167 -8.88 0.74 -21.07
C GLY A 167 -7.64 1.53 -20.64
N ILE A 168 -7.65 2.15 -19.45
CA ILE A 168 -6.58 3.03 -18.96
C ILE A 168 -5.70 2.29 -17.93
N LEU A 169 -6.27 1.94 -16.77
CA LEU A 169 -5.49 1.54 -15.60
C LEU A 169 -5.49 0.01 -15.40
N ALA A 170 -4.30 -0.60 -15.27
CA ALA A 170 -4.14 -2.06 -15.18
C ALA A 170 -4.34 -2.65 -13.76
N MET A 171 -4.78 -1.81 -12.82
CA MET A 171 -5.08 -2.15 -11.42
C MET A 171 -6.45 -1.58 -11.06
N SER A 172 -7.17 -2.23 -10.16
CA SER A 172 -8.53 -1.83 -9.78
C SER A 172 -8.59 -0.82 -8.63
N ARG A 173 -7.51 -0.69 -7.86
CA ARG A 173 -7.37 0.23 -6.74
C ARG A 173 -6.06 0.99 -6.84
N ALA A 174 -6.08 2.28 -6.54
CA ALA A 174 -4.92 3.16 -6.57
C ALA A 174 -5.19 4.43 -5.75
N PHE A 175 -4.11 5.06 -5.30
CA PHE A 175 -4.12 6.47 -4.90
C PHE A 175 -4.09 7.38 -6.12
N GLY A 176 -4.68 8.56 -6.02
CA GLY A 176 -4.75 9.51 -7.14
C GLY A 176 -5.73 9.05 -8.21
N ASN A 177 -5.33 9.15 -9.49
CA ASN A 177 -6.16 8.83 -10.66
C ASN A 177 -7.53 9.54 -10.62
N ARG A 178 -7.49 10.88 -10.56
CA ARG A 178 -8.68 11.72 -10.34
C ARG A 178 -9.84 11.36 -11.27
N SER A 179 -9.57 11.18 -12.56
CA SER A 179 -10.62 10.87 -13.54
C SER A 179 -11.35 9.55 -13.28
N LEU A 180 -10.68 8.58 -12.65
CA LEU A 180 -11.20 7.24 -12.39
C LEU A 180 -11.72 7.06 -10.95
N LYS A 181 -11.66 8.09 -10.10
CA LYS A 181 -11.83 7.95 -8.64
C LYS A 181 -13.20 7.44 -8.20
N ASN A 182 -14.22 7.57 -9.05
CA ASN A 182 -15.55 7.00 -8.82
C ASN A 182 -15.51 5.47 -8.67
N TYR A 183 -14.53 4.78 -9.27
CA TYR A 183 -14.42 3.33 -9.26
C TYR A 183 -12.98 2.81 -9.14
N VAL A 184 -11.97 3.67 -9.03
CA VAL A 184 -10.62 3.33 -8.58
C VAL A 184 -10.43 3.91 -7.19
N ILE A 185 -10.55 3.05 -6.18
CA ILE A 185 -10.58 3.48 -4.77
C ILE A 185 -9.21 3.31 -4.11
N ALA A 186 -8.95 4.11 -3.07
CA ALA A 186 -7.77 3.98 -2.20
C ALA A 186 -8.08 3.19 -0.91
N GLU A 187 -9.20 2.46 -0.86
CA GLU A 187 -9.52 1.61 0.29
C GLU A 187 -8.59 0.38 0.30
N PRO A 188 -7.81 0.16 1.37
CA PRO A 188 -6.88 -0.96 1.43
C PRO A 188 -7.59 -2.26 1.82
N ASP A 189 -7.13 -3.36 1.24
CA ASP A 189 -7.33 -4.68 1.85
C ASP A 189 -6.27 -4.87 2.94
N ILE A 190 -6.70 -5.32 4.12
CA ILE A 190 -5.84 -5.41 5.31
C ILE A 190 -5.76 -6.85 5.81
N GLN A 191 -4.59 -7.46 5.67
CA GLN A 191 -4.28 -8.76 6.25
C GLN A 191 -3.52 -8.60 7.58
N THR A 192 -3.60 -9.60 8.44
CA THR A 192 -2.94 -9.59 9.76
C THR A 192 -2.36 -10.95 10.06
N GLN A 193 -1.12 -10.96 10.55
CA GLN A 193 -0.44 -12.17 10.97
C GLN A 193 0.22 -11.94 12.34
N ILE A 194 0.17 -12.95 13.20
CA ILE A 194 0.98 -12.95 14.43
C ILE A 194 2.37 -13.47 14.08
N TYR A 195 3.37 -12.63 14.31
CA TYR A 195 4.77 -12.95 14.18
C TYR A 195 5.32 -13.37 15.54
N ILE A 196 5.13 -14.65 15.88
CA ILE A 196 5.75 -15.22 17.07
C ILE A 196 7.26 -15.21 16.83
N ARG A 197 7.99 -14.37 17.59
CA ARG A 197 9.43 -14.53 17.74
C ARG A 197 9.62 -15.92 18.30
N HIS A 198 10.31 -16.81 17.60
CA HIS A 198 10.71 -18.08 18.19
C HIS A 198 11.42 -17.72 19.51
N ALA A 199 10.78 -18.08 20.64
CA ALA A 199 11.51 -18.24 21.86
C ALA A 199 12.55 -19.31 21.54
N HIS A 200 13.82 -18.99 21.74
CA HIS A 200 14.83 -20.02 21.80
C HIS A 200 14.36 -21.00 22.89
N GLU A 201 14.04 -22.23 22.50
CA GLU A 201 14.06 -23.34 23.45
C GLU A 201 15.52 -23.44 23.92
N GLU A 202 15.73 -23.31 25.23
CA GLU A 202 17.01 -23.50 25.92
C GLU A 202 17.57 -24.91 25.70
#